data_AF-A0A356VDM3-F1
#
_entry.id   AF-A0A356VDM3-F1
#
_cell.length_a   1.000
_cell.length_b   1.000
_cell.length_c   1.000
_cell.angle_alpha   90.00
_cell.angle_beta   90.00
_cell.angle_gamma   90.00
#
_symmetry.space_group_name_H-M   'P 1'
#
loop_
_entity.id
_entity.type
_entity.pdbx_description
1 polymer ?
#
loop_
_entity_poly.entity_id
_entity_poly.type
_entity_poly.pdbx_seq_one_letter_code
_entity_poly.pdbx_strand_id
1 'polypeptide(L)' 'MKNMLDDILTLSVAERMQLVEDIWDSIAATPEAVPVTDAQRKELAKRKRAHQRNPAAAKPWKEVRAKFERRR' A
#
# COMPACT_ATOMS: atom_id res chain seq x y z
N MET A 1 8.33 32.56 8.02
CA MET A 1 8.06 31.57 6.96
C MET A 1 6.80 30.82 7.35
N LYS A 2 5.87 30.65 6.41
CA LYS A 2 4.66 29.88 6.65
C LYS A 2 5.03 28.39 6.68
N ASN A 3 4.70 27.71 7.76
CA ASN A 3 4.97 26.29 7.91
C ASN A 3 3.83 25.50 7.26
N MET A 4 4.14 24.76 6.20
CA MET A 4 3.17 23.97 5.45
C MET A 4 2.43 22.94 6.33
N LEU A 5 3.11 22.40 7.35
CA LEU A 5 2.47 21.48 8.30
C LEU A 5 1.42 22.21 9.16
N ASP A 6 1.68 23.45 9.58
CA ASP A 6 0.73 24.21 10.39
C ASP A 6 -0.55 24.50 9.58
N ASP A 7 -0.41 24.86 8.29
CA ASP A 7 -1.54 25.05 7.38
C ASP A 7 -2.35 23.75 7.18
N ILE A 8 -1.70 22.61 6.97
CA ILE A 8 -2.37 21.30 6.84
C ILE A 8 -3.12 20.93 8.11
N LEU A 9 -2.57 21.24 9.28
CA LEU A 9 -3.20 20.94 10.56
C LEU A 9 -4.44 21.80 10.84
N THR A 10 -4.60 22.95 10.15
CA THR A 10 -5.84 23.74 10.21
C THR A 10 -7.02 23.14 9.43
N LEU A 11 -6.76 22.23 8.49
CA LEU A 11 -7.79 21.55 7.71
C LEU A 11 -8.65 20.65 8.60
N SER A 12 -9.90 20.41 8.18
CA SER A 12 -10.74 19.38 8.79
C SER A 12 -10.14 17.98 8.63
N VAL A 13 -10.60 17.02 9.44
CA VAL A 13 -10.17 15.61 9.30
C VAL A 13 -10.46 15.09 7.89
N ALA A 14 -11.61 15.42 7.32
CA ALA A 14 -12.00 14.99 5.97
C ALA A 14 -11.06 15.54 4.89
N GLU A 15 -10.73 16.83 4.95
CA GLU A 15 -9.79 17.47 4.02
C GLU A 15 -8.38 16.89 4.16
N ARG A 16 -7.91 16.63 5.39
CA ARG A 16 -6.62 15.95 5.58
C ARG A 16 -6.62 14.54 5.04
N MET A 17 -7.72 13.81 5.17
CA MET A 17 -7.86 12.47 4.58
C MET A 17 -7.80 12.52 3.05
N GLN A 18 -8.51 13.46 2.43
CA GLN A 18 -8.45 13.66 0.98
C GLN A 18 -7.03 14.03 0.53
N LEU A 19 -6.36 14.95 1.24
CA LEU A 19 -4.99 15.33 0.92
C LEU A 19 -4.02 14.15 1.03
N VAL A 20 -4.19 13.28 2.02
CA VAL A 20 -3.39 12.04 2.13
C VAL A 20 -3.61 11.13 0.93
N GLU A 21 -4.86 10.97 0.49
CA GLU A 21 -5.21 10.19 -0.71
C GLU A 21 -4.58 10.79 -1.98
N ASP A 22 -4.75 12.11 -2.20
CA ASP A 22 -4.21 12.80 -3.37
C ASP A 22 -2.67 12.71 -3.44
N ILE A 23 -1.99 12.84 -2.29
CA ILE A 23 -0.54 12.66 -2.20
C ILE A 23 -0.17 11.21 -2.50
N TRP A 24 -0.93 10.25 -1.98
CA TRP A 24 -0.67 8.83 -2.21
C TRP A 24 -0.84 8.45 -3.69
N ASP A 25 -1.87 8.96 -4.35
CA ASP A 25 -2.11 8.77 -5.78
C ASP A 25 -1.00 9.39 -6.63
N SER A 26 -0.52 10.58 -6.26
CA SER A 26 0.63 11.23 -6.92
C SER A 26 1.90 10.40 -6.83
N ILE A 27 2.20 9.83 -5.66
CA ILE A 27 3.34 8.92 -5.49
C ILE A 27 3.15 7.65 -6.34
N ALA A 28 1.95 7.08 -6.31
CA ALA A 28 1.61 5.87 -7.07
C ALA A 28 1.69 6.08 -8.59
N ALA A 29 1.51 7.31 -9.07
CA ALA A 29 1.65 7.67 -10.48
C ALA A 29 3.11 7.61 -10.99
N THR A 30 4.10 7.58 -10.09
CA THR A 30 5.53 7.55 -10.43
C THR A 30 6.24 6.33 -9.78
N PRO A 31 5.84 5.08 -10.12
CA PRO A 31 6.33 3.88 -9.44
C PRO A 31 7.84 3.67 -9.55
N GLU A 32 8.49 4.19 -10.59
CA GLU A 32 9.93 4.17 -10.80
C GLU A 32 10.73 5.00 -9.80
N ALA A 33 10.10 5.98 -9.14
CA ALA A 33 10.74 6.79 -8.11
C ALA A 33 11.08 5.97 -6.85
N VAL A 34 10.44 4.82 -6.65
CA VAL A 34 10.71 3.89 -5.56
C VAL A 34 11.40 2.64 -6.12
N PRO A 35 12.75 2.61 -6.16
CA PRO A 35 13.46 1.50 -6.76
C PRO A 35 13.26 0.22 -5.95
N VAL A 36 12.82 -0.84 -6.62
CA VAL A 36 12.84 -2.19 -6.05
C VAL A 36 14.31 -2.63 -5.98
N THR A 37 14.74 -3.16 -4.84
CA THR A 37 16.10 -3.72 -4.68
C THR A 37 16.21 -5.10 -5.29
N ASP A 38 17.43 -5.55 -5.60
CA ASP A 38 17.64 -6.91 -6.10
C ASP A 38 17.24 -7.99 -5.10
N ALA A 39 17.42 -7.71 -3.80
CA ALA A 39 16.96 -8.59 -2.73
C ALA A 39 15.43 -8.77 -2.76
N GLN A 40 14.69 -7.68 -2.93
CA GLN A 40 13.22 -7.73 -3.06
C GLN A 40 12.79 -8.44 -4.34
N ARG A 41 13.44 -8.18 -5.49
CA ARG A 41 13.18 -8.91 -6.75
C ARG A 41 13.38 -10.42 -6.58
N LYS A 42 14.48 -10.83 -5.93
CA LYS A 42 14.80 -12.24 -5.67
C LYS A 42 13.75 -12.90 -4.77
N GLU A 43 13.30 -12.21 -3.71
CA GLU A 43 12.26 -12.71 -2.83
C GLU A 43 10.91 -12.85 -3.55
N LEU A 44 10.53 -11.87 -4.38
CA LEU A 44 9.32 -11.96 -5.21
C LEU A 44 9.37 -13.16 -6.16
N ALA A 45 10.50 -13.36 -6.85
CA ALA A 45 10.68 -14.51 -7.73
C ALA A 45 10.58 -15.85 -6.98
N LYS A 46 11.17 -15.93 -5.78
CA LYS A 46 11.07 -17.11 -4.90
C LYS A 46 9.62 -17.38 -4.49
N ARG A 47 8.89 -16.36 -4.02
CA ARG A 47 7.47 -16.50 -3.63
C ARG A 47 6.57 -16.90 -4.79
N LYS A 48 6.80 -16.32 -5.98
CA LYS A 48 6.07 -16.69 -7.20
C LYS A 48 6.27 -18.16 -7.55
N ARG A 49 7.51 -18.66 -7.52
CA ARG A 49 7.82 -20.09 -7.77
C ARG A 49 7.19 -20.99 -6.71
N ALA A 50 7.23 -20.60 -5.44
CA ALA A 50 6.60 -21.37 -4.36
C ALA A 50 5.07 -21.49 -4.56
N HIS A 51 4.42 -20.37 -4.91
CA HIS A 51 2.98 -20.37 -5.19
C HIS A 51 2.62 -21.21 -6.42
N GLN A 52 3.42 -21.17 -7.50
CA GLN A 52 3.21 -22.01 -8.67
C GLN A 52 3.30 -23.52 -8.36
N ARG A 53 4.19 -23.92 -7.43
CA ARG A 53 4.32 -25.32 -7.01
C ARG A 53 3.20 -25.78 -6.09
N ASN A 54 2.67 -24.88 -5.26
CA ASN A 54 1.58 -25.19 -4.34
C ASN A 54 0.61 -23.99 -4.23
N PRO A 55 -0.33 -23.84 -5.19
CA PRO A 55 -1.28 -22.74 -5.17
C PRO A 55 -2.17 -22.75 -3.93
N ALA A 56 -2.50 -23.93 -3.40
CA ALA A 56 -3.35 -24.12 -2.23
C ALA A 56 -2.73 -23.62 -0.92
N ALA A 57 -1.42 -23.35 -0.89
CA ALA A 57 -0.77 -22.73 0.28
C ALA A 57 -1.12 -21.25 0.44
N ALA A 58 -1.65 -20.60 -0.59
CA ALA A 58 -2.09 -19.21 -0.51
C ALA A 58 -3.56 -19.12 -0.06
N LYS A 59 -3.89 -18.06 0.69
CA LYS A 59 -5.26 -17.74 1.03
C LYS A 59 -5.86 -16.78 0.00
N PRO A 60 -7.05 -17.06 -0.54
CA PRO A 60 -7.74 -16.13 -1.42
C PRO A 60 -7.99 -14.78 -0.72
N TRP A 61 -7.82 -13.68 -1.45
CA TRP A 61 -8.05 -12.33 -0.90
C TRP A 61 -9.44 -12.18 -0.29
N LYS A 62 -10.47 -12.76 -0.90
CA LYS A 62 -11.85 -12.76 -0.39
C LYS A 62 -11.96 -13.36 1.02
N GLU A 63 -11.25 -14.44 1.32
CA GLU A 63 -11.24 -15.07 2.66
C GLU A 63 -10.55 -14.16 3.67
N VAL A 64 -9.38 -13.61 3.30
CA VAL A 64 -8.62 -12.71 4.16
C VAL A 64 -9.42 -11.45 4.48
N ARG A 65 -10.03 -10.82 3.48
CA ARG A 65 -10.88 -9.64 3.62
C ARG A 65 -12.08 -9.93 4.53
N ALA A 66 -12.81 -11.02 4.29
CA ALA A 66 -13.96 -11.40 5.10
C ALA A 66 -13.59 -11.60 6.59
N LYS A 67 -12.38 -12.08 6.89
CA LYS A 67 -11.89 -12.21 8.27
C LYS A 67 -11.77 -10.86 8.98
N PHE A 68 -11.36 -9.80 8.28
CA PHE A 68 -11.22 -8.47 8.86
C PHE A 68 -12.57 -7.75 8.98
N GLU A 69 -13.46 -7.92 8.01
CA GLU A 69 -14.82 -7.36 8.07
C GLU A 69 -15.64 -7.94 9.24
N ARG A 70 -15.46 -9.22 9.57
CA ARG A 70 -16.13 -9.87 10.73
C ARG A 70 -15.61 -9.42 12.11
N ARG A 71 -14.48 -8.70 12.16
CA ARG A 71 -13.87 -8.21 13.42
C ARG A 71 -14.28 -6.78 13.74
N ARG A 72 -15.06 -6.15 12.86
CA ARG A 72 -15.59 -4.80 12.99
C ARG A 72 -17.03 -4.88 13.47
#